data_AF-A0A7Y1AAD3-F1
#
_entry.id   AF-A0A7Y1AAD3-F1
#
_cell.length_a   1.000
_cell.length_b   1.000
_cell.length_c   1.000
_cell.angle_alpha   90.00
_cell.angle_beta   90.00
_cell.angle_gamma   90.00
#
_symmetry.space_group_name_H-M   'P 1'
#
loop_
_entity.id
_entity.type
_entity.pdbx_description
1 polymer ?
#
loop_
_entity_poly.entity_id
_entity_poly.type
_entity_poly.pdbx_seq_one_letter_code
_entity_poly.pdbx_strand_id
1 'polypeptide(L)'
;MRNQDDRPGVLISPVGTVTVSSHVSNFDKSDPPNISKSRYHWHPDALEMLGKCPDSVVSSRTGISASAVRYKRMALGIPCGPRGGWNSELIDLLGKIPDKELADRSQGRLNYKNVRTVRLERGIAVCPAPRKVYESAPVKEEVRELLGQISDYEISRRTGVERSVITRQRLELGIPSATPAGRPPRVWSFEEVQMIGVLFDSDIAKKLKISRIAVSIKRKSLGILEPRSMSADGKKGLAPHTGVLQGT
;
A
#
# COMPACT_ATOMS: atom_id res chain seq x y z
N MET A 1 -6.84 84.11 -46.77
CA MET A 1 -6.01 84.35 -47.97
C MET A 1 -4.86 83.35 -47.94
N ARG A 2 -4.76 82.51 -48.98
CA ARG A 2 -3.56 81.86 -49.60
C ARG A 2 -2.45 81.34 -48.67
N ASN A 3 -2.29 80.01 -48.59
CA ASN A 3 -1.48 79.11 -49.46
C ASN A 3 0.01 79.06 -49.03
N GLN A 4 0.47 77.91 -48.53
CA GLN A 4 1.31 76.89 -49.24
C GLN A 4 2.80 77.15 -48.98
N ASP A 5 3.74 76.21 -48.90
CA ASP A 5 3.86 74.75 -48.84
C ASP A 5 5.27 74.53 -48.21
N ASP A 6 5.57 73.47 -47.45
CA ASP A 6 6.31 72.33 -47.98
C ASP A 6 6.28 71.14 -46.98
N ARG A 7 6.03 69.93 -47.52
CA ARG A 7 6.12 68.61 -46.86
C ARG A 7 7.51 67.97 -47.17
N PRO A 8 7.81 66.68 -46.85
CA PRO A 8 7.26 65.70 -45.88
C PRO A 8 8.35 64.98 -45.04
N GLY A 9 7.92 64.16 -44.06
CA GLY A 9 8.80 63.16 -43.45
C GLY A 9 8.13 62.31 -42.37
N VAL A 10 7.23 61.41 -42.76
CA VAL A 10 6.65 60.38 -41.88
C VAL A 10 7.63 59.21 -41.79
N LEU A 11 8.13 58.90 -40.58
CA LEU A 11 8.79 57.63 -40.28
C LEU A 11 8.08 56.94 -39.12
N ILE A 12 7.32 55.92 -39.50
CA ILE A 12 6.68 54.92 -38.66
C ILE A 12 7.79 53.92 -38.29
N SER A 13 8.08 53.73 -37.01
CA SER A 13 8.99 52.68 -36.53
C SER A 13 8.21 51.55 -35.86
N PRO A 14 8.44 50.27 -36.21
CA PRO A 14 7.74 49.13 -35.66
C PRO A 14 8.47 48.49 -34.46
N VAL A 15 7.68 47.96 -33.54
CA VAL A 15 7.83 46.70 -32.79
C VAL A 15 9.25 46.29 -32.35
N GLY A 16 9.55 46.50 -31.07
CA GLY A 16 10.75 45.99 -30.40
C GLY A 16 10.74 44.46 -30.28
N THR A 17 11.80 43.84 -30.80
CA THR A 17 12.11 42.42 -30.64
C THR A 17 12.96 42.24 -29.39
N VAL A 18 12.52 41.39 -28.45
CA VAL A 18 13.30 41.04 -27.24
C VAL A 18 14.26 39.91 -27.62
N THR A 19 15.54 40.24 -27.83
CA THR A 19 16.61 39.25 -27.99
C THR A 19 17.09 38.79 -26.62
N VAL A 20 16.92 37.49 -26.35
CA VAL A 20 17.44 36.82 -25.15
C VAL A 20 18.97 36.73 -25.24
N SER A 21 19.67 37.45 -24.36
CA SER A 21 21.13 37.40 -24.24
C SER A 21 21.55 36.13 -23.50
N SER A 22 22.02 35.14 -24.27
CA SER A 22 22.72 33.96 -23.78
C SER A 22 24.16 34.32 -23.40
N HIS A 23 24.39 34.65 -22.13
CA HIS A 23 25.74 34.71 -21.57
C HIS A 23 26.28 33.28 -21.37
N VAL A 24 27.08 32.83 -22.33
CA VAL A 24 27.88 31.61 -22.21
C VAL A 24 29.21 32.01 -21.57
N SER A 25 29.37 31.76 -20.27
CA SER A 25 30.62 32.00 -19.56
C SER A 25 31.66 30.96 -19.97
N ASN A 26 32.71 31.43 -20.64
CA ASN A 26 33.92 30.69 -21.00
C ASN A 26 34.59 30.09 -19.75
N PHE A 27 34.81 28.78 -19.73
CA PHE A 27 35.66 28.12 -18.75
C PHE A 27 37.06 27.93 -19.34
N ASP A 28 38.03 28.63 -18.75
CA ASP A 28 39.46 28.51 -18.99
C ASP A 28 39.96 27.08 -18.65
N LYS A 29 40.83 26.54 -19.51
CA LYS A 29 41.37 25.17 -19.47
C LYS A 29 42.80 25.19 -18.91
N SER A 30 42.98 25.54 -17.64
CA SER A 30 44.33 25.50 -17.07
C SER A 30 44.42 25.31 -15.55
N ASP A 31 43.44 24.65 -14.92
CA ASP A 31 43.56 24.27 -13.50
C ASP A 31 43.34 22.76 -13.27
N PRO A 32 44.28 22.04 -12.62
CA PRO A 32 44.06 20.66 -12.21
C PRO A 32 43.01 20.60 -11.07
N PRO A 33 42.02 19.69 -11.12
CA PRO A 33 40.92 19.70 -10.16
C PRO A 33 41.39 19.21 -8.77
N ASN A 34 41.59 20.17 -7.88
CA ASN A 34 41.94 19.96 -6.48
C ASN A 34 40.74 19.36 -5.69
N ILE A 35 41.01 18.24 -5.00
CA ILE A 35 40.05 17.33 -4.35
C ILE A 35 39.41 17.89 -3.06
N SER A 36 39.65 19.14 -2.66
CA SER A 36 39.30 19.60 -1.30
C SER A 36 38.46 20.87 -1.15
N LYS A 37 37.54 21.22 -2.06
CA LYS A 37 36.52 22.26 -1.81
C LYS A 37 35.18 21.90 -2.47
N SER A 38 34.18 21.56 -1.66
CA SER A 38 32.79 21.37 -2.09
C SER A 38 32.33 22.57 -2.93
N ARG A 39 31.96 22.35 -4.19
CA ARG A 39 31.38 23.36 -5.10
C ARG A 39 30.03 23.91 -4.61
N TYR A 40 29.51 23.38 -3.50
CA TYR A 40 28.23 23.70 -2.90
C TYR A 40 28.41 24.07 -1.42
N HIS A 41 27.88 25.21 -1.01
CA HIS A 41 27.85 25.61 0.39
C HIS A 41 26.71 24.86 1.10
N TRP A 42 27.06 23.94 2.00
CA TRP A 42 26.10 23.20 2.82
C TRP A 42 25.69 24.05 4.04
N HIS A 43 24.67 24.89 3.90
CA HIS A 43 24.09 25.61 5.05
C HIS A 43 23.34 24.65 5.98
N PRO A 44 23.25 24.93 7.31
CA PRO A 44 22.45 24.14 8.25
C PRO A 44 21.05 23.77 7.76
N ASP A 45 20.34 24.70 7.11
CA ASP A 45 19.01 24.47 6.55
C ASP A 45 19.01 23.35 5.49
N ALA A 46 20.05 23.28 4.66
CA ALA A 46 20.19 22.24 3.64
C ALA A 46 20.46 20.87 4.28
N LEU A 47 21.20 20.82 5.39
CA LEU A 47 21.44 19.59 6.15
C LEU A 47 20.18 19.12 6.86
N GLU A 48 19.38 20.03 7.41
CA GLU A 48 18.13 19.70 8.08
C GLU A 48 17.10 19.09 7.11
N MET A 49 17.10 19.52 5.85
CA MET A 49 16.19 19.02 4.84
C MET A 49 16.55 17.60 4.33
N LEU A 50 17.78 17.11 4.55
CA LEU A 50 18.21 15.79 4.07
C LEU A 50 17.37 14.68 4.73
N GLY A 51 16.74 13.85 3.88
CA GLY A 51 15.88 12.76 4.34
C GLY A 51 14.51 13.20 4.88
N LYS A 52 14.24 14.51 4.99
CA LYS A 52 12.89 15.05 5.27
C LYS A 52 12.10 15.32 3.99
N CYS A 53 12.75 15.56 2.86
CA CYS A 53 12.06 15.70 1.59
C CYS A 53 12.88 15.08 0.44
N PRO A 54 12.26 14.83 -0.73
CA PRO A 54 12.99 14.29 -1.86
C PRO A 54 14.19 15.16 -2.24
N ASP A 55 15.26 14.54 -2.73
CA ASP A 55 16.49 15.24 -3.11
C ASP A 55 16.25 16.38 -4.13
N SER A 56 15.20 16.26 -4.96
CA SER A 56 14.76 17.31 -5.89
C SER A 56 14.21 18.56 -5.18
N VAL A 57 13.50 18.40 -4.07
CA VAL A 57 12.94 19.52 -3.28
C VAL A 57 14.07 20.26 -2.56
N VAL A 58 15.02 19.53 -1.98
CA VAL A 58 16.23 20.12 -1.38
C VAL A 58 16.99 20.90 -2.45
N SER A 59 17.14 20.32 -3.64
CA SER A 59 17.83 20.96 -4.77
C SER A 59 17.17 22.27 -5.19
N SER A 60 15.86 22.27 -5.41
CA SER A 60 15.13 23.49 -5.81
C SER A 60 15.17 24.59 -4.75
N ARG A 61 15.21 24.26 -3.45
CA ARG A 61 15.22 25.26 -2.38
C ARG A 61 16.60 25.82 -2.04
N THR A 62 17.65 25.03 -2.21
CA THR A 62 19.01 25.38 -1.76
C THR A 62 19.95 25.74 -2.92
N GLY A 63 19.54 25.49 -4.17
CA GLY A 63 20.39 25.65 -5.35
C GLY A 63 21.50 24.58 -5.47
N ILE A 64 21.59 23.65 -4.51
CA ILE A 64 22.51 22.50 -4.57
C ILE A 64 21.98 21.52 -5.61
N SER A 65 22.85 20.91 -6.43
CA SER A 65 22.38 19.92 -7.40
C SER A 65 21.78 18.70 -6.72
N ALA A 66 20.69 18.15 -7.26
CA ALA A 66 20.03 16.95 -6.72
C ALA A 66 21.01 15.76 -6.57
N SER A 67 21.99 15.65 -7.48
CA SER A 67 23.06 14.65 -7.38
C SER A 67 23.96 14.88 -6.15
N ALA A 68 24.35 16.12 -5.86
CA ALA A 68 25.15 16.44 -4.67
C ALA A 68 24.36 16.20 -3.38
N VAL A 69 23.05 16.51 -3.35
CA VAL A 69 22.12 16.14 -2.27
C VAL A 69 22.09 14.64 -2.04
N ARG A 70 21.91 13.86 -3.11
CA ARG A 70 21.92 12.39 -3.04
C ARG A 70 23.24 11.86 -2.48
N TYR A 71 24.38 12.35 -2.96
CA TYR A 71 25.70 11.90 -2.49
C TYR A 71 25.92 12.25 -1.02
N LYS A 72 25.58 13.48 -0.61
CA LYS A 72 25.70 13.91 0.79
C LYS A 72 24.79 13.07 1.70
N ARG A 73 23.55 12.84 1.27
CA ARG A 73 22.59 11.97 1.96
C ARG A 73 23.12 10.55 2.15
N MET A 74 23.65 9.95 1.07
CA MET A 74 24.22 8.60 1.11
C MET A 74 25.47 8.52 2.01
N ALA A 75 26.33 9.54 1.97
CA ALA A 75 27.51 9.63 2.84
C ALA A 75 27.14 9.73 4.33
N LEU A 76 25.98 10.32 4.66
CA LEU A 76 25.45 10.40 6.02
C LEU A 76 24.55 9.21 6.39
N GLY A 77 24.36 8.23 5.50
CA GLY A 77 23.48 7.09 5.74
C GLY A 77 21.99 7.44 5.85
N ILE A 78 21.60 8.63 5.41
CA ILE A 78 20.22 9.13 5.54
C ILE A 78 19.36 8.54 4.40
N PRO A 79 18.17 7.97 4.64
CA PRO A 79 17.29 7.51 3.56
C PRO A 79 16.70 8.70 2.78
N CYS A 80 16.32 8.49 1.52
CA CYS A 80 15.66 9.54 0.74
C CYS A 80 14.35 9.97 1.41
N GLY A 81 14.03 11.26 1.33
CA GLY A 81 12.75 11.74 1.79
C GLY A 81 11.60 11.15 0.96
N PRO A 82 10.46 10.86 1.59
CA PRO A 82 9.32 10.25 0.92
C PRO A 82 8.72 11.16 -0.17
N ARG A 83 8.26 10.56 -1.28
CA ARG A 83 7.62 11.28 -2.40
C ARG A 83 6.16 11.60 -2.09
N GLY A 84 5.60 12.61 -2.78
CA GLY A 84 4.15 12.86 -2.76
C GLY A 84 3.67 13.86 -1.70
N GLY A 85 4.39 14.97 -1.50
CA GLY A 85 3.88 16.09 -0.69
C GLY A 85 4.19 16.02 0.81
N TRP A 86 5.10 15.15 1.23
CA TRP A 86 5.65 15.16 2.58
C TRP A 86 6.48 16.41 2.86
N ASN A 87 6.28 16.99 4.04
CA ASN A 87 7.09 18.06 4.60
C ASN A 87 7.75 17.58 5.91
N SER A 88 8.63 18.40 6.48
CA SER A 88 9.30 18.12 7.76
C SER A 88 8.30 17.85 8.88
N GLU A 89 7.26 18.68 9.01
CA GLU A 89 6.25 18.57 10.07
C GLU A 89 5.51 17.21 10.05
N LEU A 90 5.09 16.75 8.88
CA LEU A 90 4.39 15.47 8.73
C LEU A 90 5.30 14.28 9.00
N ILE A 91 6.60 14.41 8.74
CA ILE A 91 7.59 13.38 9.09
C ILE A 91 7.83 13.35 10.60
N ASP A 92 7.88 14.51 11.24
CA ASP A 92 8.06 14.60 12.69
C ASP A 92 6.85 14.07 13.47
N LEU A 93 5.66 14.06 12.84
CA LEU A 93 4.43 13.46 13.37
C LEU A 93 4.31 11.95 13.10
N LEU A 94 5.14 11.39 12.21
CA LEU A 94 5.06 9.99 11.82
C LEU A 94 5.36 9.06 13.01
N GLY A 95 4.39 8.22 13.37
CA GLY A 95 4.48 7.33 14.53
C GLY A 95 4.16 7.99 15.88
N LYS A 96 3.98 9.31 15.95
CA LYS A 96 3.47 10.01 17.14
C LYS A 96 1.94 10.07 17.17
N ILE A 97 1.33 10.16 16.00
CA ILE A 97 -0.12 10.12 15.81
C ILE A 97 -0.51 8.94 14.91
N PRO A 98 -1.76 8.45 14.96
CA PRO A 98 -2.23 7.38 14.08
C PRO A 98 -2.09 7.75 12.59
N ASP A 99 -1.73 6.76 11.76
CA ASP A 99 -1.50 6.95 10.31
C ASP A 99 -2.68 7.63 9.59
N LYS A 100 -3.92 7.35 10.04
CA LYS A 100 -5.13 7.96 9.48
C LYS A 100 -5.23 9.44 9.82
N GLU A 101 -4.99 9.80 11.08
CA GLU A 101 -5.03 11.19 11.51
C GLU A 101 -3.94 12.03 10.84
N LEU A 102 -2.74 11.45 10.64
CA LEU A 102 -1.67 12.09 9.89
C LEU A 102 -2.05 12.37 8.44
N ALA A 103 -2.74 11.43 7.80
CA ALA A 103 -3.27 11.62 6.45
C ALA A 103 -4.34 12.73 6.40
N ASP A 104 -5.25 12.77 7.37
CA ASP A 104 -6.26 13.83 7.46
C ASP A 104 -5.62 15.21 7.65
N ARG A 105 -4.60 15.32 8.52
CA ARG A 105 -3.81 16.56 8.72
C ARG A 105 -3.01 16.99 7.49
N SER A 106 -2.72 16.07 6.57
CA SER A 106 -2.04 16.40 5.32
C SER A 106 -2.92 17.16 4.32
N GLN A 107 -4.19 17.43 4.65
CA GLN A 107 -5.15 18.17 3.81
C GLN A 107 -5.26 17.59 2.39
N GLY A 108 -5.29 16.26 2.29
CA GLY A 108 -5.43 15.54 1.02
C GLY A 108 -4.14 15.35 0.22
N ARG A 109 -2.99 15.81 0.72
CA ARG A 109 -1.68 15.56 0.09
C ARG A 109 -1.25 14.10 0.22
N LEU A 110 -1.58 13.48 1.34
CA LEU A 110 -1.21 12.10 1.66
C LEU A 110 -2.45 11.23 1.86
N ASN A 111 -2.36 9.99 1.39
CA ASN A 111 -3.29 8.92 1.71
C ASN A 111 -2.75 8.14 2.93
N TYR A 112 -3.61 7.63 3.81
CA TYR A 112 -3.21 6.78 4.95
C TYR A 112 -2.34 5.59 4.52
N LYS A 113 -2.56 5.04 3.31
CA LYS A 113 -1.70 3.98 2.75
C LYS A 113 -0.28 4.47 2.50
N ASN A 114 -0.12 5.68 1.96
CA ASN A 114 1.19 6.28 1.73
C ASN A 114 1.90 6.53 3.08
N VAL A 115 1.16 7.02 4.09
CA VAL A 115 1.67 7.21 5.46
C VAL A 115 2.16 5.88 6.04
N ARG A 116 1.35 4.83 5.94
CA ARG A 116 1.71 3.49 6.38
C ARG A 116 2.96 2.97 5.69
N THR A 117 3.06 3.13 4.37
CA THR A 117 4.25 2.68 3.61
C THR A 117 5.50 3.37 4.12
N VAL A 118 5.50 4.70 4.22
CA VAL A 118 6.66 5.47 4.69
C VAL A 118 7.01 5.12 6.15
N ARG A 119 6.00 4.90 7.00
CA ARG A 119 6.20 4.45 8.38
C ARG A 119 6.92 3.10 8.44
N LEU A 120 6.46 2.14 7.64
CA LEU A 120 7.06 0.79 7.58
C LEU A 120 8.45 0.80 6.96
N GLU A 121 8.69 1.59 5.90
CA GLU A 121 10.02 1.79 5.31
C GLU A 121 11.03 2.36 6.30
N ARG A 122 10.56 3.16 7.26
CA ARG A 122 11.38 3.74 8.33
C ARG A 122 11.44 2.86 9.59
N GLY A 123 10.80 1.70 9.59
CA GLY A 123 10.78 0.79 10.75
C GLY A 123 10.05 1.34 11.97
N ILE A 124 9.17 2.33 11.78
CA ILE A 124 8.46 3.00 12.88
C ILE A 124 7.21 2.18 13.25
N ALA A 125 7.04 1.89 14.54
CA ALA A 125 5.86 1.21 15.05
C ALA A 125 4.60 2.08 14.86
N VAL A 126 3.43 1.42 14.73
CA VAL A 126 2.18 2.17 14.65
C VAL A 126 1.89 2.85 15.99
N CYS A 127 1.51 4.12 15.96
CA CYS A 127 0.93 4.76 17.14
C CYS A 127 -0.39 4.06 17.47
N PRO A 128 -0.57 3.46 18.65
CA PRO A 128 -1.83 2.83 19.03
C PRO A 128 -2.92 3.89 19.01
N ALA A 129 -3.88 3.78 18.09
CA ALA A 129 -5.07 4.61 18.16
C ALA A 129 -5.85 4.24 19.44
N PRO A 130 -6.38 5.20 20.20
CA PRO A 130 -7.27 4.88 21.31
C PRO A 130 -8.41 4.03 20.75
N ARG A 131 -8.58 2.82 21.31
CA ARG A 131 -9.70 1.96 20.95
C ARG A 131 -10.96 2.77 21.26
N LYS A 132 -11.88 2.92 20.31
CA LYS A 132 -13.20 3.50 20.59
C LYS A 132 -13.81 2.68 21.72
N VAL A 133 -13.87 3.27 22.91
CA VAL A 133 -14.62 2.72 24.04
C VAL A 133 -16.06 3.07 23.73
N TYR A 134 -16.78 2.12 23.16
CA TYR A 134 -18.22 2.21 23.13
C TYR A 134 -18.68 1.95 24.56
N GLU A 135 -19.37 2.92 25.18
CA GLU A 135 -20.10 2.67 26.41
C GLU A 135 -20.97 1.44 26.15
N SER A 136 -20.75 0.38 26.92
CA SER A 136 -21.58 -0.81 26.82
C SER A 136 -22.97 -0.37 27.26
N ALA A 137 -23.89 -0.23 26.29
CA ALA A 137 -25.29 -0.12 26.63
C ALA A 137 -25.62 -1.26 27.60
N PRO A 138 -26.37 -0.98 28.70
CA PRO A 138 -26.69 -1.99 29.68
C PRO A 138 -27.33 -3.17 28.95
N VAL A 139 -26.76 -4.34 29.21
CA VAL A 139 -27.11 -5.57 28.55
C VAL A 139 -28.56 -5.87 28.91
N LYS A 140 -29.42 -6.02 27.90
CA LYS A 140 -30.75 -6.57 28.11
C LYS A 140 -30.58 -7.98 28.67
N GLU A 141 -31.25 -8.32 29.78
CA GLU A 141 -31.12 -9.65 30.42
C GLU A 141 -31.33 -10.78 29.39
N GLU A 142 -32.23 -10.58 28.42
CA GLU A 142 -32.47 -11.44 27.26
C GLU A 142 -31.20 -11.82 26.47
N VAL A 143 -30.24 -10.91 26.30
CA VAL A 143 -28.97 -11.19 25.60
C VAL A 143 -28.10 -12.12 26.44
N ARG A 144 -28.04 -11.88 27.75
CA ARG A 144 -27.15 -12.59 28.68
C ARG A 144 -27.51 -14.06 28.79
N GLU A 145 -28.81 -14.38 28.81
CA GLU A 145 -29.31 -15.76 28.83
C GLU A 145 -28.99 -16.54 27.56
N LEU A 146 -28.88 -15.84 26.42
CA LEU A 146 -28.66 -16.46 25.11
C LEU A 146 -27.17 -16.62 24.74
N LEU A 147 -26.27 -15.93 25.46
CA LEU A 147 -24.82 -15.99 25.22
C LEU A 147 -24.30 -17.43 25.37
N GLY A 148 -23.59 -17.93 24.36
CA GLY A 148 -23.01 -19.27 24.35
C GLY A 148 -24.00 -20.41 24.07
N GLN A 149 -25.32 -20.15 24.11
CA GLN A 149 -26.35 -21.12 23.73
C GLN A 149 -26.65 -21.07 22.23
N ILE A 150 -26.77 -19.85 21.69
CA ILE A 150 -27.03 -19.60 20.28
C ILE A 150 -25.98 -18.64 19.71
N SER A 151 -25.87 -18.60 18.38
CA SER A 151 -24.87 -17.76 17.72
C SER A 151 -25.09 -16.27 17.99
N ASP A 152 -24.01 -15.48 18.07
CA ASP A 152 -24.08 -14.01 18.22
C ASP A 152 -24.95 -13.36 17.11
N TYR A 153 -25.03 -13.99 15.93
CA TYR A 153 -25.91 -13.59 14.84
C TYR A 153 -27.40 -13.72 15.19
N GLU A 154 -27.78 -14.86 15.77
CA GLU A 154 -29.16 -15.17 16.12
C GLU A 154 -29.63 -14.30 17.29
N ILE A 155 -28.76 -14.07 18.29
CA ILE A 155 -29.02 -13.13 19.38
C ILE A 155 -29.29 -11.73 18.83
N SER A 156 -28.47 -11.27 17.88
CA SER A 156 -28.63 -9.97 17.24
C SER A 156 -29.95 -9.85 16.49
N ARG A 157 -30.35 -10.90 15.75
CA ARG A 157 -31.63 -10.99 15.05
C ARG A 157 -32.84 -10.94 15.99
N ARG A 158 -32.77 -11.61 17.14
CA ARG A 158 -33.88 -11.70 18.10
C ARG A 158 -34.05 -10.44 18.95
N THR A 159 -32.94 -9.87 19.41
CA THR A 159 -32.95 -8.79 20.42
C THR A 159 -32.82 -7.39 19.83
N GLY A 160 -32.45 -7.31 18.54
CA GLY A 160 -32.13 -6.06 17.84
C GLY A 160 -30.80 -5.44 18.26
N VAL A 161 -30.05 -6.08 19.16
CA VAL A 161 -28.73 -5.60 19.61
C VAL A 161 -27.69 -5.88 18.52
N GLU A 162 -26.74 -4.96 18.35
CA GLU A 162 -25.69 -5.11 17.37
C GLU A 162 -24.80 -6.32 17.69
N ARG A 163 -24.52 -7.16 16.68
CA ARG A 163 -23.69 -8.36 16.82
C ARG A 163 -22.32 -8.08 17.44
N SER A 164 -21.71 -6.94 17.13
CA SER A 164 -20.39 -6.56 17.66
C SER A 164 -20.40 -6.37 19.18
N VAL A 165 -21.49 -5.82 19.73
CA VAL A 165 -21.70 -5.65 21.17
C VAL A 165 -21.86 -7.01 21.85
N ILE A 166 -22.69 -7.89 21.27
CA ILE A 166 -22.91 -9.26 21.77
C ILE A 166 -21.60 -10.05 21.76
N THR A 167 -20.85 -10.04 20.65
CA THR A 167 -19.56 -10.73 20.55
C THR A 167 -18.56 -10.19 21.58
N ARG A 168 -18.47 -8.87 21.75
CA ARG A 168 -17.58 -8.27 22.73
C ARG A 168 -17.93 -8.72 24.14
N GLN A 169 -19.20 -8.64 24.51
CA GLN A 169 -19.67 -9.06 25.83
C GLN A 169 -19.43 -10.55 26.07
N ARG A 170 -19.69 -11.39 25.06
CA ARG A 170 -19.39 -12.82 25.11
C ARG A 170 -17.91 -13.07 25.43
N LEU A 171 -17.01 -12.33 24.77
CA LEU A 171 -15.57 -12.41 24.98
C LEU A 171 -15.12 -11.85 26.33
N GLU A 172 -15.70 -10.74 26.80
CA GLU A 172 -15.44 -10.16 28.13
C GLU A 172 -15.84 -11.12 29.26
N LEU A 173 -16.90 -11.91 29.05
CA LEU A 173 -17.34 -12.96 29.98
C LEU A 173 -16.62 -14.30 29.77
N GLY A 174 -15.69 -14.40 28.82
CA GLY A 174 -14.94 -15.63 28.53
C GLY A 174 -15.79 -16.77 27.95
N ILE A 175 -16.99 -16.48 27.44
CA ILE A 175 -17.92 -17.48 26.93
C ILE A 175 -17.49 -17.86 25.49
N PRO A 176 -17.32 -19.17 25.17
CA PRO A 176 -17.08 -19.60 23.80
C PRO A 176 -18.28 -19.28 22.88
N SER A 177 -18.01 -19.09 21.59
CA SER A 177 -19.08 -18.94 20.58
C SER A 177 -19.84 -20.26 20.47
N ALA A 178 -21.17 -20.20 20.47
CA ALA A 178 -22.04 -21.38 20.28
C ALA A 178 -21.80 -22.06 18.91
N THR A 179 -21.40 -21.28 17.90
CA THR A 179 -20.98 -21.82 16.61
C THR A 179 -19.47 -21.99 16.58
N PRO A 180 -18.94 -23.18 16.21
CA PRO A 180 -17.52 -23.39 15.98
C PRO A 180 -16.97 -22.35 15.01
N ALA A 181 -15.70 -21.97 15.19
CA ALA A 181 -15.06 -21.01 14.31
C ALA A 181 -15.02 -21.56 12.87
N GLY A 182 -15.73 -20.89 11.95
CA GLY A 182 -15.71 -21.18 10.53
C GLY A 182 -16.98 -21.85 10.00
N ARG A 183 -17.12 -21.87 8.67
CA ARG A 183 -18.10 -22.73 8.01
C ARG A 183 -17.64 -24.18 8.22
N PRO A 184 -18.53 -25.12 8.61
CA PRO A 184 -18.14 -26.53 8.69
C PRO A 184 -17.52 -26.97 7.36
N PRO A 185 -16.47 -27.82 7.39
CA PRO A 185 -15.88 -28.33 6.16
C PRO A 185 -16.97 -28.92 5.27
N ARG A 186 -16.89 -28.64 3.97
CA ARG A 186 -17.79 -29.27 3.00
C ARG A 186 -17.63 -30.78 3.10
N VAL A 187 -18.74 -31.48 3.27
CA VAL A 187 -18.76 -32.95 3.17
C VAL A 187 -18.57 -33.31 1.70
N TRP A 188 -17.58 -34.16 1.42
CA TRP A 188 -17.31 -34.67 0.07
C TRP A 188 -18.00 -36.02 -0.08
N SER A 189 -18.79 -36.19 -1.13
CA SER A 189 -19.35 -37.50 -1.44
C SER A 189 -18.26 -38.45 -1.98
N PHE A 190 -18.53 -39.74 -1.93
CA PHE A 190 -17.63 -40.76 -2.49
C PHE A 190 -17.35 -40.51 -3.99
N GLU A 191 -18.40 -40.23 -4.76
CA GLU A 191 -18.30 -39.89 -6.19
C GLU A 191 -17.43 -38.65 -6.44
N GLU A 192 -17.53 -37.64 -5.57
CA GLU A 192 -16.73 -36.42 -5.69
C GLU A 192 -15.27 -36.64 -5.39
N VAL A 193 -14.95 -37.49 -4.41
CA VAL A 193 -13.57 -37.89 -4.10
C VAL A 193 -12.97 -38.69 -5.25
N GLN A 194 -13.74 -39.56 -5.90
CA GLN A 194 -13.28 -40.34 -7.06
C GLN A 194 -12.91 -39.46 -8.27
N MET A 195 -13.52 -38.29 -8.42
CA MET A 195 -13.16 -37.36 -9.50
C MET A 195 -11.81 -36.65 -9.26
N ILE A 196 -11.39 -36.51 -8.00
CA ILE A 196 -10.18 -35.79 -7.59
C ILE A 196 -8.94 -36.62 -7.94
N GLY A 197 -8.02 -36.05 -8.72
CA GLY A 197 -6.83 -36.75 -9.22
C GLY A 197 -7.01 -37.40 -10.59
N VAL A 198 -8.26 -37.60 -11.03
CA VAL A 198 -8.61 -38.04 -12.38
C VAL A 198 -8.79 -36.85 -13.32
N LEU A 199 -9.57 -35.86 -12.87
CA LEU A 199 -9.85 -34.63 -13.60
C LEU A 199 -9.03 -33.46 -13.05
N PHE A 200 -8.82 -32.43 -13.85
CA PHE A 200 -8.22 -31.19 -13.37
C PHE A 200 -9.13 -30.50 -12.36
N ASP A 201 -8.51 -29.88 -11.34
CA ASP A 201 -9.22 -29.13 -10.30
C ASP A 201 -10.18 -28.07 -10.89
N SER A 202 -9.88 -27.53 -12.08
CA SER A 202 -10.74 -26.59 -12.81
C SER A 202 -12.04 -27.20 -13.32
N ASP A 203 -11.99 -28.43 -13.81
CA ASP A 203 -13.15 -29.09 -14.42
C ASP A 203 -14.08 -29.63 -13.33
N ILE A 204 -13.50 -30.17 -12.26
CA ILE A 204 -14.23 -30.55 -11.04
C ILE A 204 -14.93 -29.33 -10.44
N ALA A 205 -14.22 -28.19 -10.33
CA ALA A 205 -14.78 -26.95 -9.82
C ALA A 205 -15.99 -26.48 -10.64
N LYS A 206 -15.92 -26.52 -11.97
CA LYS A 206 -17.04 -26.19 -12.85
C LYS A 206 -18.21 -27.16 -12.69
N LYS A 207 -17.93 -28.47 -12.67
CA LYS A 207 -18.95 -29.53 -12.56
C LYS A 207 -19.70 -29.47 -11.23
N LEU A 208 -18.98 -29.28 -10.13
CA LEU A 208 -19.55 -29.21 -8.77
C LEU A 208 -19.99 -27.80 -8.37
N LYS A 209 -19.78 -26.79 -9.23
CA LYS A 209 -20.05 -25.36 -8.95
C LYS A 209 -19.42 -24.89 -7.62
N ILE A 210 -18.19 -25.34 -7.35
CA ILE A 210 -17.41 -24.98 -6.17
C ILE A 210 -16.12 -24.25 -6.56
N SER A 211 -15.44 -23.64 -5.59
CA SER A 211 -14.16 -22.97 -5.87
C SER A 211 -13.05 -23.98 -6.19
N ARG A 212 -12.18 -23.63 -7.16
CA ARG A 212 -10.97 -24.40 -7.46
C ARG A 212 -10.10 -24.63 -6.22
N ILE A 213 -10.06 -23.63 -5.33
CA ILE A 213 -9.33 -23.69 -4.06
C ILE A 213 -9.88 -24.82 -3.17
N ALA A 214 -11.21 -24.99 -3.08
CA ALA A 214 -11.81 -26.07 -2.29
C ALA A 214 -11.41 -27.46 -2.82
N VAL A 215 -11.39 -27.65 -4.15
CA VAL A 215 -10.93 -28.89 -4.79
C VAL A 215 -9.45 -29.13 -4.50
N SER A 216 -8.61 -28.09 -4.66
CA SER A 216 -7.16 -28.19 -4.41
C SER A 216 -6.84 -28.53 -2.95
N ILE A 217 -7.58 -27.95 -1.99
CA ILE A 217 -7.45 -28.28 -0.57
C ILE A 217 -7.80 -29.75 -0.34
N LYS A 218 -8.92 -30.24 -0.90
CA LYS A 218 -9.31 -31.65 -0.74
C LYS A 218 -8.28 -32.58 -1.40
N ARG A 219 -7.83 -32.27 -2.61
CA ARG A 219 -6.79 -33.02 -3.31
C ARG A 219 -5.50 -33.13 -2.48
N LYS A 220 -5.02 -32.00 -1.93
CA LYS A 220 -3.86 -31.97 -1.04
C LYS A 220 -4.09 -32.75 0.25
N SER A 221 -5.28 -32.69 0.85
CA SER A 221 -5.61 -33.48 2.05
C SER A 221 -5.62 -34.98 1.80
N LEU A 222 -5.84 -35.41 0.55
CA LEU A 222 -5.76 -36.81 0.12
C LEU A 222 -4.36 -37.20 -0.36
N GLY A 223 -3.37 -36.29 -0.31
CA GLY A 223 -2.01 -36.54 -0.78
C GLY A 223 -1.88 -36.69 -2.29
N ILE A 224 -2.90 -36.31 -3.06
CA ILE A 224 -2.95 -36.53 -4.51
C ILE A 224 -2.25 -35.36 -5.23
N LEU A 225 -1.35 -35.66 -6.17
CA LEU A 225 -0.73 -34.66 -7.04
C LEU A 225 -1.69 -34.22 -8.14
N GLU A 226 -1.53 -33.01 -8.68
CA GLU A 226 -2.34 -32.62 -9.84
C GLU A 226 -2.08 -33.58 -11.00
N PRO A 227 -3.13 -33.98 -11.75
CA PRO A 227 -2.93 -34.72 -12.98
C PRO A 227 -2.01 -33.91 -13.90
N ARG A 228 -0.95 -34.54 -14.42
CA ARG A 228 -0.01 -33.88 -15.32
C ARG A 228 -0.77 -33.39 -16.54
N SER A 229 -0.63 -32.11 -16.87
CA SER A 229 -1.01 -31.61 -18.19
C SER A 229 -0.25 -32.43 -19.23
N MET A 230 -0.97 -33.12 -20.12
CA MET A 230 -0.34 -33.64 -21.32
C MET A 230 0.14 -32.44 -22.12
N SER A 231 1.42 -32.13 -22.04
CA SER A 231 2.09 -31.27 -23.02
C SER A 231 1.87 -31.88 -24.40
N ALA A 232 1.69 -31.02 -25.41
CA ALA A 232 1.41 -31.38 -26.80
C ALA A 232 2.50 -32.24 -27.50
N ASP A 233 3.54 -32.66 -26.77
CA ASP A 233 4.57 -33.56 -27.24
C ASP A 233 4.30 -34.97 -26.73
N GLY A 234 3.80 -35.82 -27.62
CA GLY A 234 3.40 -37.20 -27.37
C GLY A 234 4.52 -38.12 -26.90
N LYS A 235 4.94 -37.99 -25.64
CA LYS A 235 5.77 -38.98 -24.95
C LYS A 235 4.97 -39.66 -23.85
N LYS A 236 4.54 -40.89 -24.16
CA LYS A 236 3.90 -41.84 -23.24
C LYS A 236 4.79 -42.03 -22.01
N GLY A 237 4.20 -41.87 -20.82
CA GLY A 237 4.86 -42.10 -19.55
C GLY A 237 3.90 -42.60 -18.48
N LEU A 238 3.66 -43.92 -18.51
CA LEU A 238 3.41 -44.82 -17.39
C LEU A 238 2.43 -44.37 -16.28
N ALA A 239 1.20 -44.87 -16.33
CA ALA A 239 0.48 -45.26 -15.10
C ALA A 239 1.09 -46.60 -14.63
N PRO A 240 1.33 -46.81 -13.32
CA PRO A 240 0.22 -47.06 -12.40
C PRO A 240 0.42 -46.48 -10.98
N HIS A 241 -0.66 -46.10 -10.32
CA HIS A 241 -0.74 -46.25 -8.87
C HIS A 241 -2.12 -46.83 -8.50
N THR A 242 -2.28 -48.12 -8.78
CA THR A 242 -3.16 -48.96 -7.96
C THR A 242 -2.49 -49.08 -6.59
N GLY A 243 -2.99 -48.34 -5.62
CA GLY A 243 -2.38 -48.27 -4.29
C GLY A 243 -3.35 -47.77 -3.23
N VAL A 244 -4.13 -48.71 -2.69
CA VAL A 244 -4.67 -48.72 -1.33
C VAL A 244 -5.89 -47.83 -1.05
N LEU A 245 -7.07 -48.40 -1.33
CA LEU A 245 -8.23 -48.28 -0.44
C LEU A 245 -8.00 -49.17 0.80
N GLN A 246 -7.58 -48.58 1.90
CA GLN A 246 -7.77 -49.06 3.28
C GLN A 246 -7.91 -47.76 4.11
N GLY A 247 -8.91 -47.50 4.94
CA GLY A 247 -9.74 -48.35 5.76
C GLY A 247 -9.71 -47.72 7.16
N THR A 248 -10.89 -47.46 7.74
CA THR A 248 -11.23 -46.81 9.03
C THR A 248 -11.40 -45.29 9.02
#